data_AF-A0A967SH31-F1
#
_entry.id   AF-A0A967SH31-F1
#
_cell.length_a   1.000
_cell.length_b   1.000
_cell.length_c   1.000
_cell.angle_alpha   90.00
_cell.angle_beta   90.00
_cell.angle_gamma   90.00
#
_symmetry.space_group_name_H-M   'P 1'
#
loop_
_entity.id
_entity.type
_entity.pdbx_description
1 polymer ?
#
loop_
_entity_poly.entity_id
_entity_poly.type
_entity_poly.pdbx_seq_one_letter_code
_entity_poly.pdbx_strand_id
1 'polypeptide(L)'
;MAVRVSDDIQAELWEKFVFISALSAACGLARAPIGAVRDAPLGEELIRRAVAEVAAVARARGIALSSSPDRVVERILGLDPALRPSFLLDLERGGPTELDVLSGTVSRLGAEEGVATPVHDTAWTAFSAATVA
;
A
#
# COMPACT_ATOMS: atom_id res chain seq x y z
N MET A 1 -0.34 -29.58 0.66
CA MET A 1 -0.61 -28.16 0.99
C MET A 1 -1.91 -28.14 1.78
N ALA A 2 -1.88 -27.77 3.06
CA ALA A 2 -3.09 -27.72 3.89
C ALA A 2 -3.83 -26.39 3.66
N VAL A 3 -5.15 -26.43 3.56
CA VAL A 3 -6.02 -25.24 3.45
C VAL A 3 -6.69 -25.02 4.80
N ARG A 4 -6.76 -23.77 5.25
CA ARG A 4 -7.49 -23.36 6.45
C ARG A 4 -8.63 -22.44 6.04
N VAL A 5 -9.82 -22.67 6.59
CA VAL A 5 -10.96 -21.75 6.44
C VAL A 5 -10.74 -20.54 7.35
N SER A 6 -10.96 -19.35 6.81
CA SER A 6 -10.90 -18.11 7.59
C SER A 6 -12.17 -17.92 8.41
N ASP A 7 -12.02 -17.49 9.66
CA ASP A 7 -13.15 -17.11 10.53
C ASP A 7 -13.63 -15.68 10.22
N ASP A 8 -12.77 -14.84 9.63
CA ASP A 8 -13.09 -13.50 9.13
C ASP A 8 -12.23 -13.17 7.90
N ILE A 9 -12.77 -13.49 6.72
CA ILE A 9 -12.05 -13.27 5.46
C ILE A 9 -11.86 -11.78 5.16
N GLN A 10 -12.72 -10.89 5.68
CA GLN A 10 -12.57 -9.46 5.42
C GLN A 10 -11.37 -8.90 6.18
N ALA A 11 -11.18 -9.28 7.44
CA ALA A 11 -10.00 -8.90 8.20
C ALA A 11 -8.70 -9.38 7.51
N GLU A 12 -8.65 -10.65 7.08
CA GLU A 12 -7.46 -11.20 6.41
C GLU A 12 -7.17 -10.51 5.06
N LEU A 13 -8.21 -10.18 4.29
CA LEU A 13 -8.05 -9.42 3.04
C LEU A 13 -7.53 -8.02 3.31
N TRP A 14 -8.08 -7.31 4.29
CA TRP A 14 -7.64 -5.97 4.66
C TRP A 14 -6.22 -5.94 5.22
N GLU A 15 -5.80 -6.96 5.96
CA GLU A 15 -4.40 -7.07 6.42
C GLU A 15 -3.42 -7.17 5.26
N LYS A 16 -3.74 -8.03 4.28
CA LYS A 16 -2.95 -8.12 3.06
C LYS A 16 -3.00 -6.78 2.31
N PHE A 17 -4.17 -6.16 2.24
CA PHE A 17 -4.39 -4.90 1.53
C PHE A 17 -3.58 -3.73 2.08
N VAL A 18 -3.51 -3.58 3.42
CA VAL A 18 -2.66 -2.59 4.09
C VAL A 18 -1.20 -2.77 3.67
N PHE A 19 -0.71 -4.02 3.72
CA PHE A 19 0.67 -4.32 3.36
C PHE A 19 0.98 -4.03 1.89
N ILE A 20 0.20 -4.58 0.95
CA ILE A 20 0.50 -4.46 -0.49
C ILE A 20 0.29 -3.03 -1.00
N SER A 21 -0.75 -2.32 -0.52
CA SER A 21 -1.03 -0.96 -0.98
C SER A 21 0.07 0.01 -0.53
N ALA A 22 0.48 -0.07 0.74
CA ALA A 22 1.53 0.80 1.26
C ALA A 22 2.88 0.53 0.57
N LEU A 23 3.24 -0.75 0.40
CA LEU A 23 4.47 -1.14 -0.30
C LEU A 23 4.47 -0.67 -1.76
N SER A 24 3.37 -0.87 -2.48
CA SER A 24 3.24 -0.44 -3.88
C SER A 24 3.26 1.08 -4.03
N ALA A 25 2.61 1.83 -3.14
CA ALA A 25 2.64 3.29 -3.16
C ALA A 25 4.06 3.82 -2.92
N ALA A 26 4.75 3.34 -1.87
CA ALA A 26 6.09 3.81 -1.52
C ALA A 26 7.13 3.48 -2.62
N CYS A 27 7.19 2.23 -3.06
CA CYS A 27 8.12 1.80 -4.13
C CYS A 27 7.76 2.40 -5.49
N GLY A 28 6.47 2.52 -5.80
CA GLY A 28 6.00 3.14 -7.04
C GLY A 28 6.41 4.61 -7.12
N LEU A 29 6.18 5.39 -6.06
CA LEU A 29 6.48 6.83 -6.03
C LEU A 29 7.99 7.07 -6.14
N ALA A 30 8.79 6.23 -5.49
CA ALA A 30 10.24 6.30 -5.56
C ALA A 30 10.84 5.70 -6.84
N ARG A 31 10.07 4.92 -7.63
CA ARG A 31 10.56 4.11 -8.75
C ARG A 31 11.76 3.23 -8.36
N ALA A 32 11.69 2.63 -7.16
CA ALA A 32 12.84 1.97 -6.54
C ALA A 32 12.43 0.75 -5.70
N PRO A 33 13.32 -0.23 -5.49
CA PRO A 33 13.10 -1.34 -4.57
C PRO A 33 12.99 -0.87 -3.12
N ILE A 34 12.38 -1.69 -2.26
CA ILE A 34 12.05 -1.30 -0.87
C ILE A 34 13.28 -0.89 -0.04
N GLY A 35 14.46 -1.49 -0.28
CA GLY A 35 15.69 -1.10 0.40
C GLY A 35 16.09 0.34 0.11
N ALA A 36 16.08 0.75 -1.16
CA ALA A 36 16.39 2.12 -1.54
C ALA A 36 15.35 3.12 -1.01
N VAL A 37 14.07 2.71 -0.96
CA VAL A 37 13.01 3.55 -0.37
C VAL A 37 13.26 3.76 1.10
N ARG A 38 13.41 2.69 1.91
CA ARG A 38 13.52 2.80 3.37
C ARG A 38 14.78 3.55 3.82
N ASP A 39 15.88 3.43 3.06
CA ASP A 39 17.17 4.04 3.39
C ASP A 39 17.24 5.54 2.98
N ALA A 40 16.23 6.06 2.26
CA ALA A 40 16.13 7.48 1.92
C ALA A 40 15.79 8.34 3.17
N PRO A 41 16.13 9.65 3.19
CA PRO A 41 15.98 10.50 4.38
C PRO A 41 14.58 10.55 5.01
N LEU A 42 13.51 10.35 4.23
CA LEU A 42 12.12 10.27 4.70
C LEU A 42 11.44 8.95 4.32
N GLY A 43 12.24 7.93 3.99
CA GLY A 43 11.79 6.65 3.47
C GLY A 43 10.89 5.88 4.41
N GLU A 44 11.39 5.63 5.63
CA GLU A 44 10.61 4.97 6.67
C GLU A 44 9.33 5.74 7.00
N GLU A 45 9.41 7.08 7.08
CA GLU A 45 8.26 7.92 7.39
C GLU A 45 7.19 7.85 6.28
N LEU A 46 7.59 7.80 5.01
CA LEU A 46 6.69 7.57 3.88
C LEU A 46 5.97 6.23 4.02
N ILE A 47 6.70 5.15 4.34
CA ILE A 47 6.13 3.81 4.54
C ILE A 47 5.14 3.82 5.70
N ARG A 48 5.51 4.45 6.83
CA ARG A 48 4.66 4.54 8.02
C ARG A 48 3.36 5.29 7.74
N ARG A 49 3.42 6.42 7.02
CA ARG A 49 2.24 7.17 6.59
C ARG A 49 1.34 6.36 5.66
N ALA A 50 1.92 5.71 4.65
CA ALA A 50 1.16 4.88 3.72
C ALA A 50 0.42 3.75 4.47
N VAL A 51 1.09 3.03 5.36
CA VAL A 51 0.46 1.99 6.19
C VAL A 51 -0.65 2.58 7.09
N ALA A 52 -0.38 3.70 7.74
CA ALA A 52 -1.31 4.34 8.66
C ALA A 52 -2.60 4.80 7.96
N GLU A 53 -2.49 5.32 6.73
CA GLU A 53 -3.62 5.74 5.90
C GLU A 53 -4.56 4.55 5.60
N VAL A 54 -4.03 3.44 5.05
CA VAL A 54 -4.87 2.27 4.74
C VAL A 54 -5.49 1.68 6.01
N ALA A 55 -4.74 1.61 7.10
CA ALA A 55 -5.24 1.11 8.37
C ALA A 55 -6.32 2.02 8.98
N ALA A 56 -6.24 3.35 8.78
CA ALA A 56 -7.27 4.29 9.21
C ALA A 56 -8.56 4.10 8.41
N VAL A 57 -8.46 3.93 7.09
CA VAL A 57 -9.61 3.60 6.23
C VAL A 57 -10.26 2.28 6.68
N ALA A 58 -9.47 1.23 6.93
CA ALA A 58 -9.97 -0.06 7.41
C ALA A 58 -10.77 0.09 8.72
N ARG A 59 -10.23 0.85 9.69
CA ARG A 59 -10.90 1.11 10.96
C ARG A 59 -12.20 1.91 10.80
N ALA A 60 -12.22 2.92 9.93
CA ALA A 60 -13.42 3.70 9.67
C ALA A 60 -14.56 2.82 9.09
N ARG A 61 -14.19 1.80 8.31
CA ARG A 61 -15.11 0.78 7.78
C ARG A 61 -15.47 -0.33 8.76
N GLY A 62 -15.09 -0.22 10.03
CA GLY A 62 -15.40 -1.20 11.06
C GLY A 62 -14.63 -2.52 10.93
N ILE A 63 -13.53 -2.56 10.17
CA ILE A 63 -12.72 -3.77 10.01
C ILE A 63 -11.72 -3.89 11.16
N ALA A 64 -11.79 -5.01 11.88
CA ALA A 64 -10.88 -5.33 12.96
C ALA A 64 -9.60 -5.99 12.42
N LEU A 65 -8.59 -5.18 12.12
CA LEU A 65 -7.26 -5.67 11.76
C LEU A 65 -6.61 -6.40 12.94
N SER A 66 -6.10 -7.62 12.76
CA SER A 66 -5.38 -8.34 13.83
C SER A 66 -3.97 -7.81 14.05
N SER A 67 -3.36 -7.25 13.00
CA SER A 67 -2.03 -6.64 13.05
C SER A 67 -2.12 -5.14 13.29
N SER A 68 -1.30 -4.62 14.22
CA SER A 68 -1.14 -3.18 14.39
C SER A 68 -0.42 -2.58 13.17
N PRO A 69 -0.66 -1.29 12.85
CA PRO A 69 0.07 -0.59 11.79
C PRO A 69 1.60 -0.70 11.96
N ASP A 70 2.12 -0.58 13.18
CA ASP A 70 3.56 -0.71 13.45
C ASP A 70 4.10 -2.09 13.08
N ARG A 71 3.37 -3.18 13.35
CA ARG A 71 3.80 -4.52 12.91
C ARG A 71 3.85 -4.65 11.40
N VAL A 72 2.94 -3.99 10.68
CA VAL A 72 2.97 -3.97 9.21
C VAL A 72 4.16 -3.17 8.71
N VAL A 73 4.48 -2.03 9.34
CA VAL A 73 5.68 -1.24 9.04
C VAL A 73 6.95 -2.08 9.27
N GLU A 74 7.10 -2.69 10.46
CA GLU A 74 8.23 -3.58 10.77
C GLU A 74 8.39 -4.68 9.74
N ARG A 75 7.27 -5.30 9.33
CA ARG A 75 7.27 -6.32 8.28
C ARG A 75 7.79 -5.77 6.95
N ILE A 76 7.37 -4.57 6.53
CA ILE A 76 7.82 -3.94 5.29
C ILE A 76 9.31 -3.59 5.37
N LEU A 77 9.75 -3.01 6.50
CA LEU A 77 11.15 -2.64 6.71
C LEU A 77 12.08 -3.86 6.75
N GLY A 78 11.58 -5.00 7.23
CA GLY A 78 12.31 -6.27 7.28
C GLY A 78 12.37 -7.06 5.97
N LEU A 79 11.76 -6.56 4.88
CA LEU A 79 11.82 -7.23 3.58
C LEU A 79 13.26 -7.23 3.01
N ASP A 80 13.49 -8.17 2.09
CA ASP A 80 14.71 -8.18 1.27
C ASP A 80 14.89 -6.80 0.61
N PRO A 81 16.06 -6.14 0.76
CA PRO A 81 16.30 -4.81 0.19
C PRO A 81 16.09 -4.75 -1.33
N ALA A 82 16.29 -5.86 -2.05
CA ALA A 82 16.11 -5.97 -3.48
C ALA A 82 14.65 -6.25 -3.89
N LEU A 83 13.74 -6.42 -2.92
CA LEU A 83 12.33 -6.69 -3.22
C LEU A 83 11.70 -5.52 -3.97
N ARG A 84 11.00 -5.89 -5.04
CA ARG A 84 10.24 -4.98 -5.91
C ARG A 84 8.80 -5.49 -5.99
N PRO A 85 7.79 -4.71 -5.58
CA PRO A 85 6.40 -5.14 -5.69
C PRO A 85 6.00 -5.29 -7.16
N SER A 86 5.02 -6.17 -7.44
CA SER A 86 4.43 -6.38 -8.78
C SER A 86 4.07 -5.06 -9.44
N PHE A 87 3.40 -4.19 -8.69
CA PHE A 87 3.04 -2.85 -9.13
C PHE A 87 4.22 -2.06 -9.74
N LEU A 88 5.40 -2.06 -9.09
CA LEU A 88 6.58 -1.36 -9.61
C LEU A 88 7.06 -1.98 -10.93
N LEU A 89 7.05 -3.31 -11.04
CA LEU A 89 7.46 -4.02 -12.25
C LEU A 89 6.53 -3.71 -13.43
N ASP A 90 5.21 -3.70 -13.19
CA ASP A 90 4.22 -3.38 -14.21
C ASP A 90 4.30 -1.91 -14.63
N LEU A 91 4.52 -1.02 -13.66
CA LEU A 91 4.68 0.41 -13.87
C LEU A 91 5.94 0.75 -14.70
N GLU A 92 7.02 -0.03 -14.58
CA GLU A 92 8.23 0.14 -15.41
C GLU A 92 8.08 -0.47 -16.81
N ARG A 93 7.25 -1.50 -16.95
CA ARG A 93 6.92 -2.09 -18.25
C ARG A 93 6.01 -1.21 -19.10
N GLY A 94 5.39 -0.19 -18.50
CA GLY A 94 4.40 0.68 -19.17
C GLY A 94 3.08 -0.04 -19.49
N GLY A 95 2.79 -1.15 -18.80
CA GLY A 95 1.57 -1.92 -18.99
C GLY A 95 0.44 -1.50 -18.06
N PRO A 96 -0.73 -2.17 -18.14
CA PRO A 96 -1.78 -2.04 -17.14
C PRO A 96 -1.23 -2.32 -15.73
N THR A 97 -1.65 -1.52 -14.76
CA THR A 97 -1.22 -1.67 -13.37
C THR A 97 -2.42 -1.93 -12.45
N GLU A 98 -2.14 -2.44 -11.26
CA GLU A 98 -3.13 -2.59 -10.19
C GLU A 98 -3.43 -1.26 -9.44
N LEU A 99 -3.16 -0.11 -10.05
CA LEU A 99 -3.31 1.21 -9.43
C LEU A 99 -4.73 1.42 -8.86
N ASP A 100 -5.75 1.10 -9.64
CA ASP A 100 -7.18 1.30 -9.31
C ASP A 100 -7.62 0.48 -8.11
N VAL A 101 -7.08 -0.73 -8.00
CA VAL A 101 -7.42 -1.64 -6.92
C VAL A 101 -6.58 -1.41 -5.68
N LEU A 102 -5.42 -0.74 -5.79
CA LEU A 102 -4.56 -0.34 -4.67
C LEU A 102 -4.85 1.10 -4.22
N SER A 103 -3.97 2.05 -4.55
CA SER A 103 -4.08 3.44 -4.09
C SER A 103 -5.40 4.10 -4.50
N GLY A 104 -5.96 3.76 -5.67
CA GLY A 104 -7.27 4.30 -6.09
C GLY A 104 -8.40 3.89 -5.16
N THR A 105 -8.36 2.64 -4.69
CA THR A 105 -9.33 2.15 -3.71
C THR A 105 -9.12 2.81 -2.36
N VAL A 106 -7.88 2.98 -1.90
CA VAL A 106 -7.59 3.68 -0.64
C VAL A 106 -8.09 5.13 -0.69
N SER A 107 -7.78 5.88 -1.75
CA SER A 107 -8.21 7.27 -1.93
C SER A 107 -9.74 7.40 -1.99
N ARG A 108 -10.41 6.55 -2.76
CA ARG A 108 -11.88 6.58 -2.87
C ARG A 108 -12.54 6.28 -1.53
N LEU A 109 -12.11 5.22 -0.84
CA LEU A 109 -12.67 4.84 0.45
C LEU A 109 -12.32 5.87 1.54
N GLY A 110 -11.12 6.46 1.50
CA GLY A 110 -10.74 7.56 2.38
C GLY A 110 -11.69 8.74 2.26
N ALA A 111 -12.01 9.16 1.04
CA ALA A 111 -12.98 10.23 0.78
C ALA A 111 -14.40 9.88 1.28
N GLU A 112 -14.86 8.65 1.04
CA GLU A 112 -16.18 8.16 1.52
C GLU A 112 -16.29 8.21 3.05
N GLU A 113 -15.21 7.85 3.77
CA GLU A 113 -15.19 7.74 5.23
C GLU A 113 -14.67 9.01 5.94
N GLY A 114 -14.32 10.07 5.19
CA GLY A 114 -13.74 11.29 5.75
C GLY A 114 -12.33 11.12 6.34
N VAL A 115 -11.57 10.14 5.84
CA VAL A 115 -10.18 9.86 6.25
C VAL A 115 -9.22 10.43 5.22
N ALA A 116 -8.27 11.26 5.67
CA ALA A 116 -7.23 11.80 4.79
C ALA A 116 -6.24 10.71 4.38
N THR A 117 -5.97 10.59 3.07
CA THR A 117 -5.07 9.60 2.47
C THR A 117 -4.01 10.23 1.55
N PRO A 118 -3.27 11.27 2.00
CA PRO A 118 -2.44 12.07 1.11
C PRO A 118 -1.33 11.29 0.37
N VAL A 119 -0.74 10.25 0.97
CA VAL A 119 0.24 9.42 0.26
C VAL A 119 -0.43 8.64 -0.88
N HIS A 120 -1.58 8.02 -0.60
CA HIS A 120 -2.32 7.28 -1.62
C HIS A 120 -2.94 8.19 -2.68
N ASP A 121 -3.42 9.38 -2.31
CA ASP A 121 -3.95 10.39 -3.24
C ASP A 121 -2.86 10.89 -4.20
N THR A 122 -1.65 11.08 -3.66
CA THR A 122 -0.47 11.46 -4.44
C THR A 122 -0.08 10.35 -5.40
N ALA A 123 0.01 9.10 -4.91
CA ALA A 123 0.32 7.94 -5.75
C ALA A 123 -0.72 7.76 -6.87
N TRP A 124 -2.01 7.80 -6.52
CA TRP A 124 -3.13 7.72 -7.46
C TRP A 124 -2.99 8.77 -8.55
N THR A 125 -2.87 10.04 -8.16
CA THR A 125 -2.75 11.16 -9.10
C THR A 125 -1.51 11.05 -9.98
N ALA A 126 -0.34 10.74 -9.39
CA ALA A 126 0.93 10.67 -10.11
C ALA A 126 0.94 9.59 -11.19
N PHE A 127 0.31 8.44 -10.94
CA PHE A 127 0.29 7.33 -11.88
C PHE A 127 -0.88 7.40 -12.86
N SER A 128 -2.03 7.98 -12.49
CA SER A 128 -3.12 8.21 -13.44
C SER A 128 -2.77 9.26 -14.50
N ALA A 129 -1.98 10.29 -14.15
CA ALA A 129 -1.53 11.31 -15.09
C ALA A 129 -0.50 10.78 -16.11
N ALA A 130 0.21 9.70 -15.77
CA ALA A 130 1.25 9.10 -16.60
C ALA A 130 0.72 8.20 -17.74
N THR A 131 -0.60 7.96 -17.80
CA THR A 131 -1.26 7.12 -18.83
C THR A 131 -1.55 7.88 -20.14
N VAL A 132 -1.11 9.13 -20.26
CA VAL A 132 -1.21 9.92 -21.51
C VAL A 132 0.18 10.26 -22.01
N ALA A 133 0.81 9.32 -22.72
CA ALA A 133 1.91 9.57 -23.64
C ALA A 133 1.98 8.44 -24.69
#